data_AF-A0AAJ1WZ52-F1
#
_entry.id   AF-A0AAJ1WZ52-F1
#
_cell.length_a   1.000
_cell.length_b   1.000
_cell.length_c   1.000
_cell.angle_alpha   90.00
_cell.angle_beta   90.00
_cell.angle_gamma   90.00
#
_symmetry.space_group_name_H-M   'P 1'
#
loop_
_entity.id
_entity.type
_entity.pdbx_description
1 polymer ?
#
loop_
_entity_poly.entity_id
_entity_poly.type
_entity_poly.pdbx_seq_one_letter_code
_entity_poly.pdbx_strand_id
1 'polypeptide(L)'
;MNASIGASQERLREKWKTIVAENGLPGQDARQIVAACRQLYSRGDERLRGVLVLHLAERADRILHAMLGFRQWNDGYDPVADVVENMIDDILDLQSADGAGFEKSFRGKLRHRLIDKIRRRKVRQNIEQPAPCDAANQPIEPSDGSSLGPEDQAVIATVLKQIPDKHRLAYQLHQSGFKYSSKKGSSISSMLGITPKTAEDWVDRATQRILQELDRSS
;
A
#
# COMPACT_ATOMS: atom_id res chain seq x y z
N MET A 1 50.98 5.05 4.81
CA MET A 1 49.76 5.83 4.49
C MET A 1 48.75 5.62 5.62
N ASN A 2 47.96 6.65 5.98
CA ASN A 2 46.76 6.64 6.87
C ASN A 2 46.82 7.33 8.25
N ALA A 3 47.82 8.16 8.58
CA ALA A 3 47.75 9.01 9.77
C ALA A 3 46.59 10.04 9.71
N SER A 4 46.29 10.55 8.51
CA SER A 4 45.22 11.53 8.28
C SER A 4 43.81 10.93 8.42
N ILE A 5 43.61 9.68 7.98
CA ILE A 5 42.32 8.98 8.09
C ILE A 5 42.02 8.64 9.56
N GLY A 6 43.04 8.18 10.30
CA GLY A 6 42.92 7.91 11.74
C GLY A 6 42.57 9.15 12.56
N ALA A 7 43.22 10.29 12.29
CA ALA A 7 42.93 11.55 12.96
C ALA A 7 41.52 12.08 12.67
N SER A 8 40.98 11.81 11.47
CA SER A 8 39.61 12.19 11.09
C SER A 8 38.57 11.34 11.81
N GLN A 9 38.80 10.04 11.94
CA GLN A 9 37.94 9.10 12.66
C GLN A 9 37.91 9.37 14.17
N GLU A 10 39.06 9.68 14.76
CA GLU A 10 39.13 10.02 16.20
C GLU A 10 38.34 11.29 16.53
N ARG A 11 38.45 12.33 15.68
CA ARG A 11 37.65 13.55 15.84
C ARG A 11 36.16 13.30 15.71
N LEU A 12 35.76 12.45 14.75
CA LEU A 12 34.36 12.05 14.58
C LEU A 12 33.85 11.32 15.82
N ARG A 13 34.63 10.37 16.33
CA ARG A 13 34.33 9.60 17.54
C ARG A 13 34.13 10.51 18.74
N GLU A 14 35.09 11.40 19.02
CA GLU A 14 35.00 12.32 20.16
C GLU A 14 33.80 13.27 20.04
N LYS A 15 33.52 13.80 18.83
CA LYS A 15 32.31 14.60 18.59
C LYS A 15 31.03 13.86 19.00
N TRP A 16 30.85 12.62 18.55
CA TRP A 16 29.65 11.85 18.84
C TRP A 16 29.58 11.38 20.30
N LYS A 17 30.72 11.08 20.93
CA LYS A 17 30.78 10.83 22.37
C LYS A 17 30.29 12.03 23.17
N THR A 18 30.74 13.25 22.84
CA THR A 18 30.29 14.47 23.52
C THR A 18 28.78 14.67 23.36
N ILE A 19 28.27 14.55 22.13
CA ILE A 19 26.82 14.68 21.86
C ILE A 19 26.01 13.65 22.65
N VAL A 20 26.48 12.40 22.75
CA VAL A 20 25.82 11.35 23.53
C VAL A 20 25.87 11.66 25.02
N ALA A 21 27.02 12.08 25.55
CA ALA A 21 27.18 12.41 26.97
C ALA A 21 26.28 13.57 27.41
N GLU A 22 26.03 14.52 26.52
CA GLU A 22 25.16 15.69 26.76
C GLU A 22 23.67 15.42 26.45
N ASN A 23 23.29 14.17 26.11
CA ASN A 23 21.93 13.83 25.65
C ASN A 23 21.45 14.66 24.43
N GLY A 24 22.39 15.11 23.58
CA GLY A 24 22.12 16.00 22.44
C GLY A 24 21.58 15.31 21.18
N LEU A 25 21.44 13.98 21.18
CA LEU A 25 20.98 13.21 20.02
C LEU A 25 19.62 13.65 19.44
N PRO A 26 18.59 13.98 20.24
CA PRO A 26 17.29 14.40 19.72
C PRO A 26 17.34 15.64 18.82
N GLY A 27 18.31 16.54 19.06
CA GLY A 27 18.52 17.76 18.27
C GLY A 27 19.29 17.54 16.97
N GLN A 28 19.90 16.36 16.77
CA GLN A 28 20.67 16.07 15.58
C GLN A 28 19.78 15.61 14.42
N ASP A 29 20.21 15.88 13.19
CA ASP A 29 19.57 15.33 12.00
C ASP A 29 19.81 13.83 11.95
N ALA A 30 18.74 13.04 11.82
CA ALA A 30 18.82 11.59 11.71
C ALA A 30 19.78 11.14 10.59
N ARG A 31 19.85 11.90 9.49
CA ARG A 31 20.79 11.66 8.38
C ARG A 31 22.26 11.70 8.82
N GLN A 32 22.61 12.66 9.69
CA GLN A 32 23.95 12.79 10.22
C GLN A 32 24.28 11.66 11.19
N ILE A 33 23.30 11.21 11.97
CA ILE A 33 23.45 10.04 12.85
C ILE A 33 23.66 8.77 12.02
N VAL A 34 22.91 8.59 10.91
CA VAL A 34 23.12 7.48 9.97
C VAL A 34 24.53 7.51 9.38
N ALA A 35 24.96 8.67 8.89
CA ALA A 35 26.32 8.85 8.35
C ALA A 35 27.38 8.45 9.40
N ALA A 36 27.20 8.88 10.65
CA ALA A 36 28.08 8.51 11.75
C ALA A 36 28.12 7.00 12.00
N CYS A 37 26.96 6.34 12.03
CA CYS A 37 26.89 4.88 12.22
C CYS A 37 27.65 4.13 11.12
N ARG A 38 27.62 4.62 9.88
CA ARG A 38 28.30 4.03 8.73
C ARG A 38 29.80 4.36 8.70
N GLN A 39 30.21 5.49 9.28
CA GLN A 39 31.62 5.90 9.31
C GLN A 39 32.37 5.33 10.51
N LEU A 40 31.68 5.04 11.62
CA LEU A 40 32.23 4.45 12.84
C LEU A 40 32.27 2.90 12.74
N TYR A 41 33.23 2.37 11.99
CA TYR A 41 33.42 0.92 11.81
C TYR A 41 34.66 0.36 12.53
N SER A 42 35.41 1.21 13.24
CA SER A 42 36.67 0.80 13.88
C SER A 42 36.42 0.01 15.17
N ARG A 43 37.26 -1.00 15.43
CA ARG A 43 37.22 -1.82 16.65
C ARG A 43 37.23 -0.90 17.88
N GLY A 44 36.18 -0.95 18.71
CA GLY A 44 35.98 -0.08 19.88
C GLY A 44 34.91 1.01 19.73
N ASP A 45 34.30 1.20 18.56
CA ASP A 45 33.15 2.10 18.36
C ASP A 45 31.79 1.41 18.53
N GLU A 46 31.77 0.09 18.74
CA GLU A 46 30.54 -0.72 18.77
C GLU A 46 29.50 -0.20 19.77
N ARG A 47 29.95 0.21 20.97
CA ARG A 47 29.06 0.76 21.99
C ARG A 47 28.47 2.12 21.58
N LEU A 48 29.30 3.01 21.05
CA LEU A 48 28.86 4.32 20.58
C LEU A 48 27.86 4.16 19.43
N ARG A 49 28.21 3.33 18.45
CA ARG A 49 27.34 3.00 17.32
C ARG A 49 26.03 2.36 17.76
N GLY A 50 26.06 1.47 18.76
CA GLY A 50 24.85 0.90 19.35
C GLY A 50 23.91 1.95 19.93
N VAL A 51 24.44 2.96 20.65
CA VAL A 51 23.65 4.07 21.18
C VAL A 51 23.02 4.90 20.05
N LEU A 52 23.79 5.22 19.01
CA LEU A 52 23.29 5.97 17.86
C LEU A 52 22.17 5.22 17.11
N VAL A 53 22.35 3.92 16.91
CA VAL A 53 21.37 3.05 16.24
C VAL A 53 20.11 2.89 17.07
N LEU A 54 20.23 2.70 18.39
CA LEU A 54 19.08 2.63 19.30
C LEU A 54 18.25 3.92 19.24
N HIS A 55 18.91 5.08 19.27
CA HIS A 55 18.23 6.37 19.11
C HIS A 55 17.52 6.48 17.76
N LEU A 56 18.13 6.02 16.67
CA LEU A 56 17.51 5.99 15.35
C LEU A 56 16.30 5.06 15.31
N ALA A 57 16.36 3.90 15.99
CA ALA A 57 15.27 2.95 16.09
C ALA A 57 14.06 3.57 16.81
N GLU A 58 14.26 4.16 17.99
CA GLU A 58 13.20 4.86 18.74
C GLU A 58 12.59 6.04 17.94
N ARG A 59 13.41 6.73 17.15
CA ARG A 59 12.94 7.81 16.29
C ARG A 59 12.15 7.28 15.10
N ALA A 60 12.61 6.21 14.47
CA ALA A 60 11.92 5.55 13.36
C ALA A 60 10.57 5.00 13.82
N ASP A 61 10.54 4.33 14.96
CA ASP A 61 9.33 3.78 15.57
C ASP A 61 8.24 4.84 15.73
N ARG A 62 8.56 5.97 16.40
CA ARG A 62 7.64 7.10 16.56
C ARG A 62 7.14 7.66 15.23
N ILE A 63 8.03 7.78 14.23
CA ILE A 63 7.67 8.30 12.91
C ILE A 63 6.72 7.34 12.18
N LEU A 64 6.98 6.03 12.23
CA LEU A 64 6.21 4.99 11.56
C LEU A 64 4.84 4.80 12.23
N HIS A 65 4.79 4.75 13.56
CA HIS A 65 3.53 4.70 14.32
C HIS A 65 2.65 5.92 14.07
N ALA A 66 3.24 7.12 14.00
CA ALA A 66 2.49 8.32 13.63
C ALA A 66 1.92 8.27 12.20
N MET A 67 2.53 7.51 11.28
CA MET A 67 2.06 7.35 9.90
C MET A 67 0.98 6.27 9.72
N LEU A 68 1.02 5.18 10.50
CA LEU A 68 0.03 4.10 10.42
C LEU A 68 -1.34 4.51 10.97
N GLY A 69 -1.37 5.42 11.94
CA GLY A 69 -2.57 5.76 12.69
C GLY A 69 -3.09 4.59 13.54
N PHE A 70 -3.97 4.89 14.51
CA PHE A 70 -4.46 3.90 15.48
C PHE A 70 -5.17 2.68 14.88
N ARG A 71 -5.70 2.76 13.65
CA ARG A 71 -6.60 1.75 13.08
C ARG A 71 -5.91 0.46 12.63
N GLN A 72 -4.59 0.47 12.37
CA GLN A 72 -3.86 -0.72 11.87
C GLN A 72 -3.20 -1.56 12.98
N TRP A 73 -3.27 -1.12 14.25
CA TRP A 73 -2.62 -1.80 15.38
C TRP A 73 -3.26 -3.17 15.73
N ASN A 74 -4.55 -3.35 15.44
CA ASN A 74 -5.35 -4.44 16.01
C ASN A 74 -5.28 -5.80 15.27
N ASP A 75 -4.31 -5.99 14.36
CA ASP A 75 -4.27 -7.18 13.49
C ASP A 75 -3.09 -8.12 13.81
N GLY A 76 -2.45 -7.95 14.98
CA GLY A 76 -1.38 -8.82 15.51
C GLY A 76 -0.04 -8.79 14.75
N TYR A 77 0.01 -8.14 13.58
CA TYR A 77 1.21 -7.94 12.77
C TYR A 77 1.68 -6.49 12.90
N ASP A 78 2.92 -6.31 13.35
CA ASP A 78 3.55 -4.99 13.44
C ASP A 78 4.53 -4.75 12.27
N PRO A 79 4.09 -4.09 11.18
CA PRO A 79 4.99 -3.72 10.10
C PRO A 79 6.03 -2.67 10.52
N VAL A 80 5.85 -1.98 11.66
CA VAL A 80 6.82 -1.01 12.16
C VAL A 80 8.08 -1.71 12.64
N ALA A 81 7.93 -2.69 13.55
CA ALA A 81 9.04 -3.48 14.05
C ALA A 81 9.91 -4.04 12.91
N ASP A 82 9.27 -4.67 11.92
CA ASP A 82 9.93 -5.18 10.71
C ASP A 82 10.75 -4.09 10.00
N VAL A 83 10.16 -2.91 9.78
CA VAL A 83 10.83 -1.83 9.04
C VAL A 83 12.00 -1.26 9.84
N VAL A 84 11.86 -1.15 11.17
CA VAL A 84 12.91 -0.68 12.07
C VAL A 84 14.08 -1.66 12.10
N GLU A 85 13.81 -2.96 12.22
CA GLU A 85 14.85 -4.00 12.20
C GLU A 85 15.62 -3.99 10.87
N ASN A 86 14.90 -4.02 9.74
CA ASN A 86 15.53 -3.94 8.42
C ASN A 86 16.33 -2.64 8.25
N MET A 87 15.84 -1.51 8.78
CA MET A 87 16.60 -0.24 8.75
C MET A 87 17.92 -0.36 9.53
N ILE A 88 17.91 -1.00 10.71
CA ILE A 88 19.11 -1.19 11.52
C ILE A 88 20.14 -2.00 10.72
N ASP A 89 19.72 -3.14 10.15
CA ASP A 89 20.60 -3.99 9.35
C ASP A 89 21.23 -3.23 8.18
N ASP A 90 20.43 -2.45 7.45
CA ASP A 90 20.93 -1.67 6.31
C ASP A 90 21.85 -0.51 6.71
N ILE A 91 21.61 0.12 7.85
CA ILE A 91 22.51 1.16 8.36
C ILE A 91 23.83 0.53 8.81
N LEU A 92 23.77 -0.67 9.40
CA LEU A 92 24.95 -1.36 9.90
C LEU A 92 25.77 -2.01 8.77
N ASP A 93 25.14 -2.40 7.67
CA ASP A 93 25.83 -2.90 6.48
C ASP A 93 26.39 -1.75 5.62
N LEU A 94 27.71 -1.65 5.56
CA LEU A 94 28.41 -0.64 4.76
C LEU A 94 28.15 -0.80 3.25
N GLN A 95 27.82 -2.00 2.78
CA GLN A 95 27.52 -2.26 1.36
C GLN A 95 26.05 -2.05 1.01
N SER A 96 25.17 -1.89 1.99
CA SER A 96 23.75 -1.67 1.74
C SER A 96 23.54 -0.33 1.03
N ALA A 97 22.98 -0.41 -0.19
CA ALA A 97 22.51 0.73 -0.95
C ALA A 97 21.39 1.49 -0.22
N ASP A 98 20.59 0.77 0.57
CA ASP A 98 19.54 1.36 1.36
C ASP A 98 20.08 2.11 2.58
N GLY A 99 21.15 1.60 3.22
CA GLY A 99 21.89 2.33 4.24
C GLY A 99 22.41 3.69 3.75
N ALA A 100 23.01 3.72 2.55
CA ALA A 100 23.39 4.98 1.89
C ALA A 100 22.18 5.85 1.52
N GLY A 101 21.03 5.23 1.27
CA GLY A 101 19.76 5.90 1.04
C GLY A 101 19.23 6.62 2.29
N PHE A 102 19.37 6.02 3.47
CA PHE A 102 18.96 6.63 4.74
C PHE A 102 19.78 7.86 5.11
N GLU A 103 21.05 7.91 4.72
CA GLU A 103 21.90 9.09 4.85
C GLU A 103 21.37 10.28 4.02
N LYS A 104 20.73 10.01 2.87
CA LYS A 104 20.16 11.05 2.00
C LYS A 104 18.76 11.47 2.43
N SER A 105 17.90 10.50 2.76
CA SER A 105 16.49 10.75 3.08
C SER A 105 15.94 9.72 4.07
N PHE A 106 16.15 9.99 5.36
CA PHE A 106 15.73 9.11 6.45
C PHE A 106 14.20 8.88 6.45
N ARG A 107 13.42 9.95 6.59
CA ARG A 107 11.95 9.86 6.67
C ARG A 107 11.32 9.33 5.37
N GLY A 108 11.85 9.73 4.22
CA GLY A 108 11.36 9.26 2.91
C GLY A 108 11.55 7.75 2.75
N LYS A 109 12.71 7.22 3.13
CA LYS A 109 12.99 5.78 3.08
C LYS A 109 12.12 4.98 4.05
N LEU A 110 11.95 5.45 5.28
CA LEU A 110 11.04 4.82 6.26
C LEU A 110 9.61 4.71 5.70
N ARG A 111 9.09 5.80 5.12
CA ARG A 111 7.76 5.81 4.51
C ARG A 111 7.64 4.81 3.36
N HIS A 112 8.59 4.80 2.43
CA HIS A 112 8.55 3.87 1.30
C HIS A 112 8.59 2.40 1.77
N ARG A 113 9.46 2.07 2.73
CA ARG A 113 9.55 0.71 3.26
C ARG A 113 8.28 0.26 3.96
N LEU A 114 7.66 1.15 4.74
CA LEU A 114 6.39 0.87 5.38
C LEU A 114 5.29 0.58 4.35
N ILE A 115 5.18 1.43 3.31
CA ILE A 115 4.22 1.23 2.22
C ILE A 115 4.48 -0.10 1.50
N ASP A 116 5.74 -0.41 1.19
CA ASP A 116 6.13 -1.65 0.51
C ASP A 116 5.81 -2.89 1.36
N LYS A 117 6.07 -2.85 2.67
CA LYS A 117 5.72 -3.93 3.61
C LYS A 117 4.22 -4.17 3.66
N ILE A 118 3.42 -3.10 3.80
CA ILE A 118 1.95 -3.19 3.77
C ILE A 118 1.48 -3.77 2.43
N ARG A 119 2.04 -3.31 1.31
CA ARG A 119 1.70 -3.80 -0.02
C ARG A 119 2.01 -5.28 -0.19
N ARG A 120 3.20 -5.73 0.21
CA ARG A 120 3.60 -7.14 0.15
C ARG A 120 2.71 -8.02 1.02
N ARG A 121 2.29 -7.54 2.19
CA ARG A 121 1.33 -8.25 3.05
C ARG A 121 -0.01 -8.43 2.35
N LYS A 122 -0.58 -7.36 1.77
CA LYS A 122 -1.85 -7.45 1.02
C LYS A 122 -1.76 -8.46 -0.13
N VAL A 123 -0.64 -8.48 -0.84
CA VAL A 123 -0.39 -9.47 -1.90
C VAL A 123 -0.34 -10.89 -1.32
N ARG A 124 0.41 -11.13 -0.23
CA ARG A 124 0.44 -12.44 0.44
C ARG A 124 -0.93 -12.87 0.93
N GLN A 125 -1.67 -11.99 1.61
CA GLN A 125 -3.04 -12.28 2.06
C GLN A 125 -4.00 -12.61 0.91
N ASN A 126 -3.82 -12.01 -0.27
CA ASN A 126 -4.61 -12.33 -1.46
C ASN A 126 -4.21 -13.66 -2.10
N ILE A 127 -2.97 -14.12 -1.91
CA ILE A 127 -2.45 -15.38 -2.48
C ILE A 127 -2.66 -16.56 -1.52
N GLU A 128 -2.50 -16.33 -0.21
CA GLU A 128 -2.49 -17.35 0.85
C GLU A 128 -3.87 -17.61 1.45
N GLN A 129 -4.92 -16.88 1.06
CA GLN A 129 -6.28 -17.29 1.42
C GLN A 129 -6.59 -18.59 0.67
N PRO A 130 -6.68 -19.75 1.36
CA PRO A 130 -7.29 -20.92 0.73
C PRO A 130 -8.70 -20.51 0.32
N ALA A 131 -9.15 -20.96 -0.86
CA ALA A 131 -10.55 -20.83 -1.22
C ALA A 131 -11.37 -21.33 -0.01
N PRO A 132 -12.30 -20.53 0.54
CA PRO A 132 -13.10 -20.97 1.68
C PRO A 132 -13.70 -22.32 1.31
N CYS A 133 -13.64 -23.33 2.17
CA CYS A 133 -14.22 -24.64 1.85
C CYS A 133 -15.58 -24.80 2.53
N ASP A 134 -16.51 -25.52 1.89
CA ASP A 134 -17.81 -25.82 2.47
C ASP A 134 -17.69 -26.87 3.59
N ALA A 135 -18.81 -27.20 4.23
CA ALA A 135 -18.83 -28.22 5.29
C ALA A 135 -18.40 -29.62 4.81
N ALA A 136 -18.31 -29.84 3.49
CA ALA A 136 -17.81 -31.07 2.86
C ALA A 136 -16.34 -30.96 2.39
N ASN A 137 -15.65 -29.88 2.77
CA ASN A 137 -14.25 -29.59 2.45
C ASN A 137 -13.98 -29.41 0.95
N GLN A 138 -15.00 -29.05 0.17
CA GLN A 138 -14.83 -28.64 -1.23
C GLN A 138 -14.50 -27.15 -1.32
N PRO A 139 -13.60 -26.72 -2.23
CA PRO A 139 -13.36 -25.30 -2.46
C PRO A 139 -14.67 -24.61 -2.83
N ILE A 140 -15.15 -23.70 -1.98
CA ILE A 140 -16.21 -22.75 -2.32
C ILE A 140 -15.58 -21.84 -3.35
N GLU A 141 -16.07 -21.95 -4.59
CA GLU A 141 -15.80 -20.93 -5.60
C GLU A 141 -16.06 -19.57 -4.97
N PRO A 142 -15.10 -18.63 -5.01
CA PRO A 142 -15.35 -17.30 -4.48
C PRO A 142 -16.64 -16.82 -5.12
N SER A 143 -17.64 -16.53 -4.30
CA SER A 143 -18.83 -15.84 -4.78
C SER A 143 -18.32 -14.53 -5.33
N ASP A 144 -18.14 -14.47 -6.65
CA ASP A 144 -18.03 -13.21 -7.36
C ASP A 144 -19.21 -12.40 -6.82
N GLY A 145 -18.96 -11.32 -6.08
CA GLY A 145 -20.01 -10.45 -5.52
C GLY A 145 -20.83 -9.74 -6.60
N SER A 146 -20.87 -10.31 -7.80
CA SER A 146 -21.50 -9.92 -9.05
C SER A 146 -22.29 -11.08 -9.69
N SER A 147 -22.19 -12.30 -9.16
CA SER A 147 -22.94 -13.45 -9.67
C SER A 147 -24.36 -13.41 -9.14
N LEU A 148 -25.20 -12.68 -9.89
CA LEU A 148 -26.65 -12.73 -9.77
C LEU A 148 -27.10 -14.19 -9.75
N GLY A 149 -27.76 -14.60 -8.67
CA GLY A 149 -28.35 -15.94 -8.57
C GLY A 149 -29.34 -16.19 -9.72
N PRO A 150 -29.70 -17.44 -10.02
CA PRO A 150 -30.73 -17.73 -11.02
C PRO A 150 -32.05 -17.00 -10.73
N GLU A 151 -32.36 -16.77 -9.45
CA GLU A 151 -33.45 -15.90 -8.98
C GLU A 151 -33.27 -14.43 -9.39
N ASP A 152 -32.09 -13.85 -9.19
CA ASP A 152 -31.80 -12.46 -9.56
C ASP A 152 -31.83 -12.27 -11.08
N GLN A 153 -31.37 -13.26 -11.84
CA GLN A 153 -31.45 -13.25 -13.30
C GLN A 153 -32.91 -13.27 -13.79
N ALA A 154 -33.79 -14.01 -13.11
CA ALA A 154 -35.22 -14.03 -13.41
C ALA A 154 -35.90 -12.68 -13.06
N VAL A 155 -35.49 -12.05 -11.95
CA VAL A 155 -35.94 -10.70 -11.59
C VAL A 155 -35.47 -9.68 -12.63
N ILE A 156 -34.19 -9.69 -13.00
CA ILE A 156 -33.63 -8.79 -14.02
C ILE A 156 -34.35 -8.97 -15.37
N ALA A 157 -34.59 -10.21 -15.81
CA ALA A 157 -35.32 -10.46 -17.06
C ALA A 157 -36.76 -9.91 -17.00
N THR A 158 -37.39 -9.93 -15.83
CA THR A 158 -38.73 -9.37 -15.61
C THR A 158 -38.71 -7.84 -15.62
N VAL A 159 -37.74 -7.23 -14.94
CA VAL A 159 -37.56 -5.77 -14.89
C VAL A 159 -37.19 -5.20 -16.26
N LEU A 160 -36.31 -5.88 -17.01
CA LEU A 160 -35.94 -5.48 -18.36
C LEU A 160 -37.12 -5.51 -19.35
N LYS A 161 -38.15 -6.34 -19.13
CA LYS A 161 -39.38 -6.32 -19.94
C LYS A 161 -40.28 -5.12 -19.65
N GLN A 162 -40.15 -4.50 -18.48
CA GLN A 162 -40.93 -3.32 -18.06
C GLN A 162 -40.26 -1.99 -18.44
N ILE A 163 -38.98 -2.03 -18.80
CA ILE A 163 -38.20 -0.88 -19.22
C ILE A 163 -38.44 -0.62 -20.72
N PRO A 164 -38.48 0.66 -21.18
CA PRO A 164 -38.60 0.97 -22.60
C PRO A 164 -37.51 0.29 -23.44
N ASP A 165 -37.90 -0.26 -24.60
CA ASP A 165 -37.03 -1.05 -25.48
C ASP A 165 -35.66 -0.40 -25.76
N LYS A 166 -35.65 0.94 -25.87
CA LYS A 166 -34.45 1.75 -26.12
C LYS A 166 -33.44 1.70 -24.96
N HIS A 167 -33.91 1.74 -23.72
CA HIS A 167 -33.04 1.68 -22.53
C HIS A 167 -32.56 0.25 -22.29
N ARG A 168 -33.41 -0.76 -22.56
CA ARG A 168 -33.05 -2.17 -22.50
C ARG A 168 -31.91 -2.50 -23.48
N LEU A 169 -32.01 -2.05 -24.74
CA LEU A 169 -30.97 -2.25 -25.74
C LEU A 169 -29.65 -1.55 -25.36
N ALA A 170 -29.73 -0.33 -24.82
CA ALA A 170 -28.55 0.37 -24.32
C ALA A 170 -27.85 -0.40 -23.19
N TYR A 171 -28.62 -0.92 -22.23
CA TYR A 171 -28.10 -1.73 -21.13
C TYR A 171 -27.49 -3.05 -21.60
N GLN A 172 -28.12 -3.76 -22.55
CA GLN A 172 -27.58 -5.00 -23.12
C GLN A 172 -26.26 -4.76 -23.87
N LEU A 173 -26.15 -3.66 -24.62
CA LEU A 173 -24.90 -3.28 -25.28
C LEU A 173 -23.81 -2.91 -24.26
N HIS A 174 -24.17 -2.24 -23.17
CA HIS A 174 -23.24 -1.96 -22.07
C HIS A 174 -22.74 -3.25 -21.39
N GLN A 175 -23.64 -4.20 -21.11
CA GLN A 175 -23.30 -5.51 -20.54
C GLN A 175 -22.39 -6.33 -21.48
N SER A 176 -22.54 -6.17 -22.79
CA SER A 176 -21.70 -6.79 -23.82
C SER A 176 -20.32 -6.11 -23.96
N GLY A 177 -20.02 -5.09 -23.14
CA GLY A 177 -18.72 -4.42 -23.07
C GLY A 177 -18.55 -3.23 -24.03
N PHE A 178 -19.62 -2.76 -24.69
CA PHE A 178 -19.54 -1.59 -25.56
C PHE A 178 -19.47 -0.28 -24.74
N LYS A 179 -18.60 0.64 -25.15
CA LYS A 179 -18.44 1.95 -24.49
C LYS A 179 -19.50 2.95 -24.96
N TYR A 180 -19.84 3.93 -24.10
CA TYR A 180 -20.80 5.00 -24.41
C TYR A 180 -20.39 5.87 -25.59
N SER A 181 -19.08 6.15 -25.73
CA SER A 181 -18.49 6.76 -26.92
C SER A 181 -17.17 6.09 -27.27
N SER A 182 -16.85 6.07 -28.56
CA SER A 182 -15.54 5.63 -29.04
C SER A 182 -15.10 6.51 -30.21
N LYS A 183 -13.82 6.89 -30.23
CA LYS A 183 -13.23 7.66 -31.33
C LYS A 183 -12.86 6.80 -32.55
N LYS A 184 -12.79 5.47 -32.40
CA LYS A 184 -12.28 4.54 -33.43
C LYS A 184 -13.01 3.18 -33.43
N GLY A 185 -14.34 3.16 -33.22
CA GLY A 185 -15.10 1.92 -33.29
C GLY A 185 -16.57 2.06 -32.93
N SER A 186 -17.32 0.97 -33.04
CA SER A 186 -18.73 0.90 -32.67
C SER A 186 -18.90 1.17 -31.17
N SER A 187 -19.74 2.15 -30.86
CA SER A 187 -20.13 2.58 -29.52
C SER A 187 -21.66 2.54 -29.38
N ILE A 188 -22.16 2.52 -28.14
CA ILE A 188 -23.60 2.50 -27.87
C ILE A 188 -24.28 3.70 -28.54
N SER A 189 -23.65 4.88 -28.48
CA SER A 189 -24.15 6.09 -29.14
C SER A 189 -24.26 5.95 -30.66
N SER A 190 -23.27 5.32 -31.31
CA SER A 190 -23.30 5.09 -32.75
C SER A 190 -24.26 3.99 -33.18
N MET A 191 -24.47 2.97 -32.34
CA MET A 191 -25.36 1.84 -32.63
C MET A 191 -26.83 2.21 -32.44
N LEU A 192 -27.13 3.10 -31.49
CA LEU A 192 -28.50 3.57 -31.21
C LEU A 192 -28.83 4.92 -31.86
N GLY A 193 -27.86 5.57 -32.53
CA GLY A 193 -28.06 6.86 -33.19
C GLY A 193 -28.35 8.02 -32.23
N ILE A 194 -27.77 7.98 -31.04
CA ILE A 194 -28.01 8.96 -29.95
C ILE A 194 -26.71 9.63 -29.51
N THR A 195 -26.82 10.68 -28.69
CA THR A 195 -25.63 11.29 -28.08
C THR A 195 -25.03 10.38 -27.01
N PRO A 196 -23.70 10.40 -26.79
CA PRO A 196 -23.06 9.62 -25.71
C PRO A 196 -23.66 9.86 -24.33
N LYS A 197 -24.03 11.12 -24.05
CA LYS A 197 -24.66 11.50 -22.78
C LYS A 197 -26.04 10.88 -22.62
N THR A 198 -26.82 10.82 -23.71
CA THR A 198 -28.12 10.15 -23.71
C THR A 198 -27.97 8.63 -23.56
N ALA A 199 -26.91 8.03 -24.11
CA ALA A 199 -26.62 6.61 -23.94
C ALA A 199 -26.28 6.27 -22.48
N GLU A 200 -25.47 7.11 -21.84
CA GLU A 200 -25.14 7.02 -20.41
C GLU A 200 -26.40 7.16 -19.54
N ASP A 201 -27.20 8.20 -19.76
CA ASP A 201 -28.47 8.41 -19.03
C ASP A 201 -29.43 7.21 -19.14
N TRP A 202 -29.47 6.54 -20.30
CA TRP A 202 -30.34 5.38 -20.52
C TRP A 202 -29.86 4.14 -19.78
N VAL A 203 -28.54 3.91 -19.75
CA VAL A 203 -27.93 2.81 -19.01
C VAL A 203 -28.05 3.03 -17.50
N ASP A 204 -27.85 4.26 -17.02
CA ASP A 204 -27.99 4.60 -15.60
C ASP A 204 -29.43 4.40 -15.12
N ARG A 205 -30.42 4.85 -15.88
CA ARG A 205 -31.84 4.65 -15.54
C ARG A 205 -32.23 3.17 -15.51
N ALA A 206 -31.70 2.36 -16.45
CA ALA A 206 -31.94 0.93 -16.45
C ALA A 206 -31.29 0.24 -15.24
N THR A 207 -30.04 0.62 -14.92
CA THR A 207 -29.28 0.08 -13.79
C THR A 207 -29.92 0.44 -12.45
N GLN A 208 -30.33 1.69 -12.26
CA GLN A 208 -31.02 2.13 -11.04
C GLN A 208 -32.34 1.38 -10.84
N ARG A 209 -33.08 1.12 -11.91
CA ARG A 209 -34.36 0.39 -11.83
C ARG A 209 -34.15 -1.08 -11.46
N ILE A 210 -33.09 -1.71 -11.97
CA ILE A 210 -32.69 -3.07 -11.61
C ILE A 210 -32.28 -3.13 -10.14
N LEU A 211 -31.42 -2.20 -9.69
CA LEU A 211 -30.97 -2.15 -8.30
C LEU A 211 -32.11 -1.94 -7.31
N GLN A 212 -33.09 -1.08 -7.63
CA GLN A 212 -34.26 -0.85 -6.77
C GLN A 212 -35.13 -2.10 -6.56
N GLU A 213 -35.26 -2.96 -7.56
CA GLU A 213 -36.10 -4.16 -7.47
C GLU A 213 -35.34 -5.33 -6.83
N LEU A 214 -34.01 -5.39 -7.00
CA LEU A 214 -33.15 -6.34 -6.29
C LEU A 214 -33.08 -6.03 -4.78
N ASP A 215 -32.99 -4.75 -4.39
CA ASP A 215 -32.96 -4.32 -2.98
C ASP A 215 -34.31 -4.50 -2.26
N ARG A 216 -35.41 -4.60 -3.02
CA ARG A 216 -36.75 -4.96 -2.50
C ARG A 216 -36.98 -6.46 -2.35
N SER A 217 -36.13 -7.26 -2.98
CA SER A 217 -36.22 -8.73 -2.99
C SER A 217 -35.27 -9.39 -1.97
N SER A 218 -34.41 -8.59 -1.33
CA SER A 218 -33.58 -8.97 -0.18
C SER A 218 -34.28 -8.70 1.16
#